data_AF-A0A439DE71-F1
#
_entry.id   AF-A0A439DE71-F1
#
_cell.length_a   1.000
_cell.length_b   1.000
_cell.length_c   1.000
_cell.angle_alpha   90.00
_cell.angle_beta   90.00
_cell.angle_gamma   90.00
#
_symmetry.space_group_name_H-M   'P 1'
#
loop_
_entity.id
_entity.type
_entity.pdbx_description
1 polymer ?
#
loop_
_entity_poly.entity_id
_entity_poly.type
_entity_poly.pdbx_seq_one_letter_code
_entity_poly.pdbx_strand_id
1 'polypeptide(L)'
;MGRTADSVARQIKKIAKVRDPPTPLLSTVTSPDKELSEFERATLVVRLDRILMGLTKANKTEQWDRVLMGAPRAEWAERILAFIPTPVGRLLAAPSPPTISTLRSLEWENTCKMGVYTWILTRKIHNPLYPEHYVYVGSATKYGWGLSGRKYQHQKGGEGSSFTLKHQIQHHGLAKKGHFAALLSMEVKSSEPNEVVKARQLIVLAEAAFTIWLGALTEGRPDAQKERLLLRSLCPWSLEQISYCGVCSHNPLSMDISYPMGYARL
;
A
#
# COMPACT_ATOMS: atom_id res chain seq x y z
N MET A 1 41.21 -64.17 15.06
CA MET A 1 39.92 -63.63 15.53
C MET A 1 39.64 -62.34 14.78
N GLY A 2 38.66 -62.39 13.88
CA GLY A 2 38.47 -61.44 12.78
C GLY A 2 37.71 -60.18 13.20
N ARG A 3 38.12 -59.06 12.60
CA ARG A 3 37.40 -57.78 12.64
C ARG A 3 36.10 -57.93 11.86
N THR A 4 34.96 -57.74 12.52
CA THR A 4 33.63 -57.87 11.91
C THR A 4 33.33 -56.70 10.98
N ALA A 5 32.66 -57.00 9.86
CA ALA A 5 32.28 -56.05 8.80
C ALA A 5 31.37 -54.89 9.28
N ASP A 6 30.81 -54.99 10.49
CA ASP A 6 29.94 -53.98 11.08
C ASP A 6 30.66 -52.71 11.56
N SER A 7 31.98 -52.76 11.73
CA SER A 7 32.75 -51.60 12.20
C SER A 7 33.05 -50.57 11.10
N VAL A 8 33.09 -50.99 9.82
CA VAL A 8 33.32 -50.09 8.68
C VAL A 8 32.01 -49.44 8.21
N ALA A 9 30.88 -50.16 8.30
CA ALA A 9 29.57 -49.65 7.92
C ALA A 9 29.08 -48.47 8.80
N ARG A 10 29.49 -48.42 10.08
CA ARG A 10 29.16 -47.30 10.98
C ARG A 10 29.99 -46.04 10.73
N GLN A 11 31.19 -46.16 10.16
CA GLN A 11 32.02 -45.00 9.81
C GLN A 11 31.59 -44.34 8.50
N ILE A 12 31.10 -45.11 7.52
CA ILE A 12 30.57 -44.57 6.25
C ILE A 12 29.25 -43.82 6.48
N LYS A 13 28.40 -44.26 7.43
CA LYS A 13 27.16 -43.55 7.80
C LYS A 13 27.36 -42.22 8.55
N LYS A 14 28.59 -41.90 8.99
CA LYS A 14 28.91 -40.65 9.70
C LYS A 14 29.47 -39.54 8.78
N ILE A 15 29.80 -39.87 7.53
CA ILE A 15 30.34 -38.92 6.54
C ILE A 15 29.29 -38.54 5.47
N ALA A 16 28.20 -39.31 5.34
CA ALA A 16 27.13 -39.06 4.36
C ALA A 16 26.00 -38.10 4.84
N LYS A 17 26.27 -37.24 5.83
CA LYS A 17 25.28 -36.28 6.35
C LYS A 17 25.80 -34.84 6.33
N VAL A 18 26.36 -34.42 5.20
CA VAL A 18 26.52 -33.01 4.81
C VAL A 18 26.27 -32.92 3.31
N ARG A 19 24.99 -32.85 2.95
CA ARG A 19 24.54 -32.35 1.64
C ARG A 19 23.39 -31.42 1.95
N ASP A 20 23.77 -30.18 2.23
CA ASP A 20 22.81 -29.09 2.23
C ASP A 20 22.14 -29.04 0.85
N PRO A 21 20.81 -28.90 0.78
CA PRO A 21 20.15 -28.54 -0.47
C PRO A 21 20.73 -27.19 -0.95
N PRO A 22 20.79 -26.95 -2.27
CA PRO A 22 21.25 -25.67 -2.78
C PRO A 22 20.37 -24.57 -2.17
N THR A 23 20.99 -23.75 -1.33
CA THR A 23 20.42 -22.51 -0.84
C THR A 23 19.89 -21.77 -2.07
N PRO A 24 18.59 -21.41 -2.14
CA PRO A 24 18.14 -20.51 -3.18
C PRO A 24 19.00 -19.26 -3.04
N LEU A 25 19.72 -18.91 -4.10
CA LEU A 25 20.53 -17.71 -4.19
C LEU A 25 19.71 -16.57 -3.63
N LEU A 26 20.08 -16.11 -2.43
CA LEU A 26 19.53 -14.92 -1.83
C LEU A 26 19.76 -13.83 -2.86
N SER A 27 18.67 -13.33 -3.42
CA SER A 27 18.64 -12.23 -4.36
C SER A 27 19.64 -11.19 -3.89
N THR A 28 20.63 -10.94 -4.75
CA THR A 28 21.62 -9.88 -4.61
C THR A 28 20.98 -8.68 -3.94
N VAL A 29 21.52 -8.28 -2.79
CA VAL A 29 21.18 -7.04 -2.10
C VAL A 29 21.40 -5.91 -3.11
N THR A 30 20.32 -5.53 -3.78
CA THR A 30 20.29 -4.41 -4.71
C THR A 30 20.63 -3.19 -3.88
N SER A 31 21.76 -2.57 -4.19
CA SER A 31 22.16 -1.28 -3.62
C SER A 31 20.92 -0.35 -3.55
N PRO A 32 20.61 0.22 -2.36
CA PRO A 32 19.38 0.97 -2.13
C PRO A 32 19.21 2.17 -3.09
N ASP A 33 20.30 2.67 -3.68
CA ASP A 33 20.33 3.92 -4.44
C ASP A 33 20.34 3.76 -5.97
N LYS A 34 20.19 2.54 -6.51
CA LYS A 34 20.04 2.42 -7.97
C LYS A 34 18.74 3.10 -8.40
N GLU A 35 18.69 3.71 -9.58
CA GLU A 35 17.42 4.18 -10.13
C GLU A 35 16.50 3.01 -10.51
N LEU A 36 15.23 3.31 -10.84
CA LEU A 36 14.34 2.33 -11.47
C LEU A 36 14.81 2.03 -12.89
N SER A 37 14.88 0.76 -13.25
CA SER A 37 15.13 0.32 -14.62
C SER A 37 14.03 0.79 -15.57
N GLU A 38 14.34 0.87 -16.87
CA GLU A 38 13.35 1.24 -17.90
C GLU A 38 12.14 0.30 -17.89
N PHE A 39 12.37 -1.01 -17.69
CA PHE A 39 11.31 -2.00 -17.57
C PHE A 39 10.40 -1.75 -16.37
N GLU A 40 10.97 -1.45 -15.19
CA GLU A 40 10.19 -1.10 -14.00
C GLU A 40 9.38 0.18 -14.23
N ARG A 41 9.99 1.22 -14.80
CA ARG A 41 9.31 2.49 -15.12
C ARG A 41 8.14 2.26 -16.09
N ALA A 42 8.35 1.54 -17.18
CA ALA A 42 7.31 1.20 -18.15
C ALA A 42 6.16 0.40 -17.50
N THR A 43 6.49 -0.55 -16.64
CA THR A 43 5.51 -1.35 -15.89
C THR A 43 4.65 -0.47 -14.97
N LEU A 44 5.26 0.48 -14.27
CA LEU A 44 4.54 1.44 -13.42
C LEU A 44 3.58 2.31 -14.22
N VAL A 45 4.04 2.86 -15.35
CA VAL A 45 3.20 3.70 -16.23
C VAL A 45 1.97 2.93 -16.70
N VAL A 46 2.15 1.72 -17.23
CA VAL A 46 1.04 0.89 -17.74
C VAL A 46 0.04 0.55 -16.63
N ARG A 47 0.52 0.14 -15.46
CA ARG A 47 -0.33 -0.21 -14.30
C ARG A 47 -1.09 1.01 -13.79
N LEU A 48 -0.41 2.15 -13.61
CA LEU A 48 -1.05 3.38 -13.14
C LEU A 48 -2.07 3.90 -14.15
N ASP A 49 -1.75 3.91 -15.44
CA ASP A 49 -2.68 4.36 -16.49
C ASP A 49 -3.99 3.54 -16.47
N ARG A 50 -3.87 2.21 -16.36
CA ARG A 50 -5.03 1.31 -16.24
C ARG A 50 -5.86 1.64 -15.00
N ILE A 51 -5.22 1.86 -13.85
CA ILE A 51 -5.92 2.22 -12.60
C ILE A 51 -6.62 3.57 -12.74
N LEU A 52 -5.94 4.59 -13.26
CA LEU A 52 -6.50 5.92 -13.49
C LEU A 52 -7.68 5.87 -14.48
N MET A 53 -7.58 5.07 -15.54
CA MET A 53 -8.68 4.85 -16.49
C MET A 53 -9.90 4.20 -15.81
N GLY A 54 -9.67 3.28 -14.87
CA GLY A 54 -10.77 2.70 -14.11
C GLY A 54 -11.38 3.67 -13.12
N LEU A 55 -10.56 4.52 -12.48
CA LEU A 55 -11.02 5.58 -11.57
C LEU A 55 -11.87 6.65 -12.27
N THR A 56 -11.64 6.94 -13.56
CA THR A 56 -12.54 7.86 -14.30
C THR A 56 -13.94 7.28 -14.51
N LYS A 57 -14.08 5.95 -14.50
CA LYS A 57 -15.36 5.24 -14.65
C LYS A 57 -16.05 4.91 -13.32
N ALA A 58 -15.31 4.97 -12.22
CA ALA A 58 -15.83 4.71 -10.88
C ALA A 58 -16.72 5.86 -10.38
N ASN A 59 -17.52 5.59 -9.33
CA ASN A 59 -18.30 6.63 -8.70
C ASN A 59 -17.35 7.62 -8.01
N LYS A 60 -17.63 8.89 -8.22
CA LYS A 60 -16.88 10.01 -7.68
C LYS A 60 -17.80 11.23 -7.63
N THR A 61 -17.38 12.26 -6.91
CA THR A 61 -18.15 13.50 -6.87
C THR A 61 -17.97 14.31 -8.15
N GLU A 62 -18.91 15.20 -8.45
CA GLU A 62 -18.81 16.10 -9.61
C GLU A 62 -17.56 17.00 -9.54
N GLN A 63 -17.10 17.30 -8.32
CA GLN A 63 -15.85 18.04 -8.14
C GLN A 63 -14.67 17.23 -8.68
N TRP A 64 -14.60 15.93 -8.41
CA TRP A 64 -13.58 15.06 -8.96
C TRP A 64 -13.68 14.86 -10.46
N ASP A 65 -14.89 14.83 -11.03
CA ASP A 65 -15.06 14.86 -12.50
C ASP A 65 -14.37 16.09 -13.09
N ARG A 66 -14.62 17.29 -12.54
CA ARG A 66 -13.98 18.52 -13.00
C ARG A 66 -12.45 18.49 -12.85
N VAL A 67 -11.94 17.99 -11.71
CA VAL A 67 -10.49 17.88 -11.47
C VAL A 67 -9.84 16.93 -12.47
N LEU A 68 -10.43 15.76 -12.71
CA LEU A 68 -9.89 14.77 -13.64
C LEU A 68 -9.98 15.21 -15.10
N MET A 69 -10.96 16.03 -15.47
CA MET A 69 -11.04 16.66 -16.80
C MET A 69 -10.02 17.79 -16.99
N GLY A 70 -9.51 18.38 -15.89
CA GLY A 70 -8.58 19.51 -15.94
C GLY A 70 -7.18 19.19 -16.44
N ALA A 71 -6.80 17.91 -16.54
CA ALA A 71 -5.53 17.49 -17.10
C ALA A 71 -5.65 16.10 -17.76
N PRO A 72 -4.90 15.81 -18.83
CA PRO A 72 -4.83 14.49 -19.42
C PRO A 72 -4.40 13.42 -18.41
N ARG A 73 -4.91 12.20 -18.57
CA ARG A 73 -4.57 11.07 -17.68
C ARG A 73 -3.06 10.80 -17.60
N ALA A 74 -2.36 10.92 -18.73
CA ALA A 74 -0.91 10.74 -18.79
C ALA A 74 -0.16 11.75 -17.90
N GLU A 75 -0.64 12.99 -17.84
CA GLU A 75 -0.07 14.05 -16.99
C GLU A 75 -0.28 13.73 -15.51
N TRP A 76 -1.45 13.20 -15.13
CA TRP A 76 -1.68 12.71 -13.77
C TRP A 76 -0.74 11.54 -13.42
N ALA A 77 -0.56 10.59 -14.33
CA ALA A 77 0.33 9.46 -14.12
C ALA A 77 1.78 9.94 -13.91
N GLU A 78 2.29 10.79 -14.79
CA GLU A 78 3.63 11.37 -14.69
C GLU A 78 3.84 12.09 -13.34
N ARG A 79 2.89 12.96 -12.96
CA ARG A 79 2.96 13.69 -11.70
C ARG A 79 2.98 12.78 -10.48
N ILE A 80 2.18 11.72 -10.45
CA ILE A 80 2.17 10.76 -9.34
C ILE A 80 3.51 10.01 -9.29
N LEU A 81 3.97 9.48 -10.42
CA LEU A 81 5.20 8.69 -10.51
C LEU A 81 6.44 9.49 -10.09
N ALA A 82 6.47 10.79 -10.38
CA ALA A 82 7.57 11.68 -10.02
C ALA A 82 7.83 11.77 -8.50
N PHE A 83 6.84 11.44 -7.66
CA PHE A 83 6.95 11.48 -6.20
C PHE A 83 7.04 10.10 -5.54
N ILE A 84 7.02 9.00 -6.32
CA ILE A 84 7.16 7.65 -5.75
C ILE A 84 8.64 7.38 -5.47
N PRO A 85 9.04 7.11 -4.20
CA PRO A 85 10.40 6.72 -3.88
C PRO A 85 10.78 5.42 -4.60
N THR A 86 12.04 5.29 -5.02
CA THR A 86 12.53 4.11 -5.76
C THR A 86 12.17 2.77 -5.11
N PRO A 87 12.34 2.56 -3.78
CA PRO A 87 11.96 1.28 -3.15
C PRO A 87 10.46 0.95 -3.33
N VAL A 88 9.60 1.96 -3.29
CA VAL A 88 8.16 1.81 -3.52
C VAL A 88 7.89 1.53 -5.01
N GLY A 89 8.58 2.23 -5.90
CA GLY A 89 8.49 2.00 -7.34
C GLY A 89 8.85 0.56 -7.74
N ARG A 90 9.95 0.02 -7.21
CA ARG A 90 10.34 -1.39 -7.46
C ARG A 90 9.28 -2.36 -6.95
N LEU A 91 8.78 -2.12 -5.75
CA LEU A 91 7.72 -2.93 -5.15
C LEU A 91 6.46 -2.94 -6.02
N LEU A 92 6.04 -1.77 -6.50
CA LEU A 92 4.86 -1.63 -7.35
C LEU A 92 5.05 -2.14 -8.78
N ALA A 93 6.29 -2.20 -9.27
CA ALA A 93 6.66 -2.77 -10.57
C ALA A 93 6.83 -4.30 -10.52
N ALA A 94 6.96 -4.88 -9.34
CA ALA A 94 7.22 -6.31 -9.17
C ALA A 94 6.16 -7.20 -9.84
N PRO A 95 6.55 -8.38 -10.38
CA PRO A 95 5.62 -9.31 -11.02
C PRO A 95 4.64 -9.94 -10.02
N SER A 96 5.03 -10.04 -8.75
CA SER A 96 4.22 -10.59 -7.66
C SER A 96 3.79 -9.50 -6.68
N PRO A 97 2.66 -9.69 -5.97
CA PRO A 97 2.24 -8.72 -4.96
C PRO A 97 3.26 -8.63 -3.81
N PRO A 98 3.37 -7.47 -3.15
CA PRO A 98 4.26 -7.31 -2.02
C PRO A 98 3.84 -8.21 -0.86
N THR A 99 4.82 -8.74 -0.12
CA THR A 99 4.53 -9.43 1.15
C THR A 99 4.43 -8.41 2.28
N ILE A 100 3.88 -8.83 3.43
CA ILE A 100 3.90 -8.00 4.64
C ILE A 100 5.33 -7.67 5.09
N SER A 101 6.28 -8.59 4.92
CA SER A 101 7.69 -8.31 5.23
C SER A 101 8.24 -7.20 4.34
N THR A 102 7.94 -7.24 3.03
CA THR A 102 8.36 -6.23 2.06
C THR A 102 7.70 -4.87 2.33
N LEU A 103 6.43 -4.84 2.73
CA LEU A 103 5.77 -3.59 3.11
C LEU A 103 6.34 -3.03 4.42
N ARG A 104 6.73 -3.88 5.38
CA ARG A 104 7.36 -3.46 6.64
C ARG A 104 8.80 -2.98 6.47
N SER A 105 9.50 -3.40 5.43
CA SER A 105 10.84 -2.88 5.12
C SER A 105 10.83 -1.48 4.53
N LEU A 106 9.66 -0.96 4.13
CA LEU A 106 9.53 0.43 3.72
C LEU A 106 9.61 1.35 4.94
N GLU A 107 10.28 2.49 4.76
CA GLU A 107 10.50 3.45 5.82
C GLU A 107 9.31 4.39 6.03
N TRP A 108 9.18 4.87 7.26
CA TRP A 108 8.27 5.96 7.59
C TRP A 108 9.01 7.29 7.53
N GLU A 109 8.48 8.24 6.79
CA GLU A 109 8.99 9.62 6.79
C GLU A 109 8.33 10.44 7.91
N ASN A 110 9.08 10.79 8.95
CA ASN A 110 8.59 11.69 10.00
C ASN A 110 8.67 13.16 9.55
N THR A 111 7.78 13.55 8.65
CA THR A 111 7.81 14.86 7.97
C THR A 111 6.46 15.54 7.94
N CYS A 112 6.46 16.87 7.77
CA CYS A 112 5.26 17.68 7.52
C CYS A 112 4.85 17.73 6.03
N LYS A 113 5.57 17.03 5.15
CA LYS A 113 5.20 16.87 3.73
C LYS A 113 3.84 16.19 3.60
N MET A 114 3.09 16.58 2.57
CA MET A 114 1.90 15.82 2.18
C MET A 114 2.31 14.48 1.59
N GLY A 115 1.45 13.48 1.68
CA GLY A 115 1.84 12.16 1.17
C GLY A 115 0.74 11.11 1.23
N VAL A 116 1.05 9.96 0.65
CA VAL A 116 0.29 8.73 0.77
C VAL A 116 1.10 7.77 1.62
N TYR A 117 0.43 7.05 2.52
CA TYR A 117 1.05 6.05 3.37
C TYR A 117 0.24 4.76 3.39
N THR A 118 0.91 3.70 3.81
CA THR A 118 0.26 2.46 4.23
C THR A 118 0.36 2.28 5.74
N TRP A 119 -0.67 1.67 6.32
CA TRP A 119 -0.70 1.26 7.71
C TRP A 119 -1.02 -0.24 7.78
N ILE A 120 -0.03 -1.00 8.25
CA ILE A 120 -0.08 -2.45 8.38
C ILE A 120 -0.56 -2.79 9.79
N LEU A 121 -1.75 -3.37 9.85
CA LEU A 121 -2.45 -3.76 11.05
C LEU A 121 -2.34 -5.28 11.24
N THR A 122 -2.27 -5.71 12.49
CA THR A 122 -2.24 -7.14 12.84
C THR A 122 -3.39 -7.44 13.80
N ARG A 123 -3.99 -8.63 13.70
CA ARG A 123 -5.02 -9.06 14.67
C ARG A 123 -4.43 -9.12 16.07
N LYS A 124 -5.23 -8.73 17.08
CA LYS A 124 -4.84 -8.83 18.50
C LYS A 124 -4.73 -10.28 18.97
N ILE A 125 -5.58 -11.14 18.43
CA ILE A 125 -5.67 -12.56 18.77
C ILE A 125 -5.41 -13.34 17.48
N HIS A 126 -4.40 -14.20 17.52
CA HIS A 126 -4.10 -15.10 16.40
C HIS A 126 -5.27 -16.07 16.21
N ASN A 127 -5.77 -16.15 14.98
CA ASN A 127 -6.80 -17.10 14.60
C ASN A 127 -6.48 -17.60 13.18
N PRO A 128 -6.16 -18.90 13.01
CA PRO A 128 -5.74 -19.44 11.72
C PRO A 128 -6.83 -19.43 10.65
N LEU A 129 -8.11 -19.25 11.03
CA LEU A 129 -9.23 -19.14 10.09
C LEU A 129 -9.33 -17.76 9.43
N TYR A 130 -8.56 -16.78 9.90
CA TYR A 130 -8.63 -15.43 9.40
C TYR A 130 -7.25 -14.89 9.01
N PRO A 131 -7.20 -13.94 8.07
CA PRO A 131 -5.98 -13.22 7.74
C PRO A 131 -5.34 -12.61 8.99
N GLU A 132 -4.04 -12.80 9.14
CA GLU A 132 -3.29 -12.23 10.26
C GLU A 132 -3.06 -10.72 10.08
N HIS A 133 -2.84 -10.30 8.84
CA HIS A 133 -2.43 -8.96 8.49
C HIS A 133 -3.43 -8.25 7.58
N TYR A 134 -3.56 -6.96 7.84
CA TYR A 134 -4.46 -6.07 7.15
C TYR A 134 -3.70 -4.83 6.70
N VAL A 135 -4.03 -4.34 5.51
CA VAL A 135 -3.38 -3.18 4.89
C VAL A 135 -4.42 -2.09 4.68
N TYR A 136 -4.15 -0.94 5.30
CA TYR A 136 -4.84 0.32 5.03
C TYR A 136 -3.94 1.21 4.17
N VAL A 137 -4.53 1.94 3.23
CA VAL A 137 -3.87 3.02 2.50
C VAL A 137 -4.61 4.30 2.84
N GLY A 138 -3.85 5.35 3.16
CA GLY A 138 -4.42 6.64 3.52
C GLY A 138 -3.59 7.80 2.99
N SER A 139 -4.18 8.98 2.96
CA SER A 139 -3.46 10.22 2.65
C SER A 139 -3.26 11.13 3.86
N ALA A 140 -2.25 11.98 3.75
CA ALA A 140 -1.91 13.05 4.67
C ALA A 140 -1.87 14.38 3.92
N THR A 141 -2.99 15.09 3.93
CA THR A 141 -3.26 16.26 3.06
C THR A 141 -3.32 17.59 3.81
N LYS A 142 -3.13 17.58 5.14
CA LYS A 142 -3.15 18.81 5.96
C LYS A 142 -1.80 19.52 5.84
N TYR A 143 -1.81 20.72 5.27
CA TYR A 143 -0.61 21.57 5.14
C TYR A 143 0.01 21.87 6.51
N GLY A 144 1.34 21.84 6.59
CA GLY A 144 2.09 22.03 7.84
C GLY A 144 2.03 20.87 8.84
N TRP A 145 1.20 19.84 8.57
CA TRP A 145 1.04 18.68 9.46
C TRP A 145 1.48 17.38 8.79
N GLY A 146 1.08 17.18 7.54
CA GLY A 146 1.58 16.11 6.68
C GLY A 146 1.53 14.71 7.29
N LEU A 147 2.49 13.89 6.88
CA LEU A 147 2.62 12.49 7.30
C LEU A 147 2.75 12.37 8.82
N SER A 148 3.65 13.12 9.46
CA SER A 148 3.91 13.05 10.91
C SER A 148 2.63 13.29 11.73
N GLY A 149 1.88 14.32 11.37
CA GLY A 149 0.60 14.64 11.97
C GLY A 149 -0.43 13.54 11.80
N ARG A 150 -0.52 12.97 10.58
CA ARG A 150 -1.47 11.88 10.30
C ARG A 150 -1.16 10.62 11.09
N LYS A 151 0.11 10.25 11.27
CA LYS A 151 0.51 9.11 12.13
C LYS A 151 0.14 9.38 13.59
N TYR A 152 0.42 10.59 14.10
CA TYR A 152 0.02 10.99 15.45
C TYR A 152 -1.49 10.87 15.66
N GLN A 153 -2.30 11.31 14.69
CA GLN A 153 -3.76 11.21 14.70
C GLN A 153 -4.25 9.77 14.91
N HIS A 154 -3.69 8.83 14.16
CA HIS A 154 -4.06 7.40 14.26
C HIS A 154 -3.64 6.79 15.59
N GLN A 155 -2.44 7.12 16.08
CA GLN A 155 -1.90 6.57 17.32
C GLN A 155 -2.63 7.07 18.56
N LYS A 156 -3.02 8.35 18.60
CA LYS A 156 -3.74 8.93 19.75
C LYS A 156 -5.23 8.58 19.77
N GLY A 157 -5.79 8.06 18.67
CA GLY A 157 -7.19 7.70 18.59
C GLY A 157 -8.17 8.88 18.69
N GLY A 158 -7.67 10.11 18.45
CA GLY A 158 -8.44 11.35 18.60
C GLY A 158 -9.67 11.43 17.69
N GLU A 159 -10.47 12.46 17.91
CA GLU A 159 -11.78 12.69 17.27
C GLU A 159 -11.75 12.70 15.73
N GLY A 160 -10.59 12.87 15.10
CA GLY A 160 -10.50 12.99 13.64
C GLY A 160 -10.33 11.69 12.84
N SER A 161 -10.15 10.52 13.46
CA SER A 161 -10.09 9.28 12.65
C SER A 161 -11.50 8.91 12.20
N SER A 162 -11.69 8.67 10.89
CA SER A 162 -12.98 8.27 10.32
C SER A 162 -13.64 7.17 11.17
N PHE A 163 -14.92 7.38 11.51
CA PHE A 163 -15.76 6.41 12.21
C PHE A 163 -15.68 5.04 11.54
N THR A 164 -15.66 5.02 10.20
CA THR A 164 -15.56 3.79 9.41
C THR A 164 -14.26 3.04 9.65
N LEU A 165 -13.10 3.71 9.67
CA LEU A 165 -11.82 3.03 9.92
C LEU A 165 -11.73 2.51 11.36
N LYS A 166 -12.20 3.29 12.34
CA LYS A 166 -12.30 2.85 13.74
C LYS A 166 -13.17 1.59 13.85
N HIS A 167 -14.32 1.58 13.19
CA HIS A 167 -15.22 0.44 13.12
C HIS A 167 -14.56 -0.78 12.45
N GLN A 168 -13.86 -0.60 11.33
CA GLN A 168 -13.14 -1.69 10.65
C GLN A 168 -12.04 -2.30 11.55
N ILE A 169 -11.25 -1.46 12.22
CA ILE A 169 -10.22 -1.91 13.18
C ILE A 169 -10.85 -2.72 14.31
N GLN A 170 -12.00 -2.29 14.84
CA GLN A 170 -12.70 -3.00 15.90
C GLN A 170 -13.32 -4.30 15.40
N HIS A 171 -14.05 -4.26 14.28
CA HIS A 171 -14.73 -5.39 13.66
C HIS A 171 -13.78 -6.55 13.35
N HIS A 172 -12.58 -6.24 12.84
CA HIS A 172 -11.56 -7.25 12.55
C HIS A 172 -10.65 -7.58 13.74
N GLY A 173 -10.89 -7.00 14.92
CA GLY A 173 -10.09 -7.25 16.12
C GLY A 173 -8.62 -6.83 15.97
N LEU A 174 -8.35 -5.74 15.25
CA LEU A 174 -7.02 -5.29 14.89
C LEU A 174 -6.35 -4.47 16.00
N ALA A 175 -5.04 -4.64 16.15
CA ALA A 175 -4.22 -3.83 17.02
C ALA A 175 -3.98 -2.45 16.39
N LYS A 176 -4.28 -1.38 17.14
CA LYS A 176 -3.95 0.01 16.72
C LYS A 176 -2.45 0.29 16.69
N LYS A 177 -1.64 -0.52 17.36
CA LYS A 177 -0.19 -0.46 17.21
C LYS A 177 0.15 -1.25 15.94
N GLY A 178 0.41 -0.54 14.85
CA GLY A 178 0.76 -1.11 13.55
C GLY A 178 1.97 -0.41 12.93
N HIS A 179 2.46 -0.96 11.83
CA HIS A 179 3.59 -0.39 11.09
C HIS A 179 3.09 0.64 10.09
N PHE A 180 3.75 1.80 10.04
CA PHE A 180 3.45 2.83 9.05
C PHE A 180 4.62 2.90 8.07
N ALA A 181 4.33 3.08 6.78
CA ALA A 181 5.33 3.34 5.77
C ALA A 181 4.83 4.41 4.79
N ALA A 182 5.73 5.28 4.35
CA ALA A 182 5.44 6.26 3.31
C ALA A 182 5.47 5.58 1.94
N LEU A 183 4.46 5.84 1.11
CA LEU A 183 4.37 5.35 -0.26
C LEU A 183 4.74 6.44 -1.28
N LEU A 184 4.44 7.69 -0.92
CA LEU A 184 4.70 8.88 -1.71
C LEU A 184 4.75 10.07 -0.76
N SER A 185 5.70 10.98 -0.94
CA SER A 185 5.74 12.25 -0.21
C SER A 185 6.02 13.41 -1.16
N MET A 186 5.41 14.55 -0.88
CA MET A 186 5.50 15.75 -1.71
C MET A 186 5.57 16.99 -0.84
N GLU A 187 6.54 17.85 -1.14
CA GLU A 187 6.65 19.17 -0.57
C GLU A 187 5.77 20.16 -1.34
N VAL A 188 4.96 20.92 -0.61
CA VAL A 188 4.09 21.94 -1.20
C VAL A 188 4.88 23.23 -1.28
N LYS A 189 5.12 23.71 -2.51
CA LYS A 189 5.99 24.85 -2.81
C LYS A 189 5.56 26.16 -2.15
N SER A 190 4.28 26.29 -1.81
CA SER A 190 3.71 27.52 -1.26
C SER A 190 2.55 27.22 -0.30
N SER A 191 2.34 28.09 0.68
CA SER A 191 1.16 28.09 1.55
C SER A 191 -0.09 28.65 0.87
N GLU A 192 0.02 29.18 -0.35
CA GLU A 192 -1.11 29.73 -1.10
C GLU A 192 -2.26 28.71 -1.22
N PRO A 193 -3.52 29.09 -0.92
CA PRO A 193 -4.64 28.15 -0.87
C PRO A 193 -4.80 27.30 -2.14
N ASN A 194 -4.60 27.90 -3.32
CA ASN A 194 -4.74 27.20 -4.60
C ASN A 194 -3.66 26.13 -4.80
N GLU A 195 -2.42 26.41 -4.39
CA GLU A 195 -1.32 25.44 -4.49
C GLU A 195 -1.51 24.29 -3.50
N VAL A 196 -1.99 24.61 -2.29
CA VAL A 196 -2.38 23.60 -1.30
C VAL A 196 -3.51 22.72 -1.85
N VAL A 197 -4.53 23.29 -2.48
CA VAL A 197 -5.64 22.51 -3.08
C VAL A 197 -5.15 21.60 -4.20
N LYS A 198 -4.32 22.10 -5.13
CA LYS A 198 -3.73 21.26 -6.20
C LYS A 198 -2.90 20.11 -5.63
N ALA A 199 -2.10 20.39 -4.60
CA ALA A 199 -1.33 19.37 -3.90
C ALA A 199 -2.24 18.29 -3.29
N ARG A 200 -3.33 18.69 -2.65
CA ARG A 200 -4.33 17.75 -2.12
C ARG A 200 -4.97 16.91 -3.22
N GLN A 201 -5.28 17.50 -4.38
CA GLN A 201 -5.90 16.77 -5.50
C GLN A 201 -4.99 15.63 -5.96
N LEU A 202 -3.70 15.93 -6.15
CA LEU A 202 -2.72 14.92 -6.54
C LEU A 202 -2.60 13.81 -5.47
N ILE A 203 -2.53 14.18 -4.19
CA ILE A 203 -2.33 13.21 -3.10
C ILE A 203 -3.56 12.32 -2.90
N VAL A 204 -4.78 12.83 -3.01
CA VAL A 204 -6.00 12.00 -2.88
C VAL A 204 -6.20 11.12 -4.11
N LEU A 205 -5.86 11.59 -5.31
CA LEU A 205 -5.84 10.74 -6.50
C LEU A 205 -4.80 9.62 -6.37
N ALA A 206 -3.61 9.94 -5.86
CA ALA A 206 -2.59 8.95 -5.56
C ALA A 206 -3.07 7.95 -4.50
N GLU A 207 -3.73 8.39 -3.43
CA GLU A 207 -4.33 7.49 -2.43
C GLU A 207 -5.30 6.49 -3.05
N ALA A 208 -6.18 6.95 -3.96
CA ALA A 208 -7.11 6.08 -4.67
C ALA A 208 -6.35 5.06 -5.53
N ALA A 209 -5.32 5.51 -6.25
CA ALA A 209 -4.49 4.64 -7.07
C ALA A 209 -3.74 3.58 -6.23
N PHE A 210 -3.04 3.98 -5.17
CA PHE A 210 -2.33 3.07 -4.27
C PHE A 210 -3.25 2.10 -3.54
N THR A 211 -4.47 2.55 -3.20
CA THR A 211 -5.49 1.69 -2.58
C THR A 211 -5.87 0.51 -3.49
N ILE A 212 -6.03 0.77 -4.79
CA ILE A 212 -6.30 -0.26 -5.80
C ILE A 212 -5.04 -1.09 -6.06
N TRP A 213 -3.90 -0.42 -6.26
CA TRP A 213 -2.64 -1.04 -6.61
C TRP A 213 -2.24 -2.10 -5.58
N LEU A 214 -2.30 -1.76 -4.29
CA LEU A 214 -1.96 -2.66 -3.19
C LEU A 214 -3.08 -3.65 -2.81
N GLY A 215 -4.21 -3.67 -3.52
CA GLY A 215 -5.36 -4.52 -3.15
C GLY A 215 -5.95 -4.19 -1.78
N ALA A 216 -5.86 -2.92 -1.36
CA ALA A 216 -6.22 -2.47 -0.01
C ALA A 216 -7.73 -2.20 0.16
N LEU A 217 -8.55 -2.38 -0.87
CA LEU A 217 -10.01 -2.32 -0.76
C LEU A 217 -10.55 -3.55 -0.02
N THR A 218 -11.50 -3.35 0.89
CA THR A 218 -12.25 -4.45 1.51
C THR A 218 -13.21 -5.11 0.50
N GLU A 219 -13.61 -6.36 0.75
CA GLU A 219 -14.59 -7.08 -0.08
C GLU A 219 -15.99 -6.45 -0.02
N GLY A 220 -16.29 -5.80 1.11
CA GLY A 220 -17.41 -4.89 1.22
C GLY A 220 -18.79 -5.54 1.36
N ARG A 221 -19.80 -4.67 1.48
CA ARG A 221 -21.23 -5.02 1.53
C ARG A 221 -21.82 -5.23 0.11
N PRO A 222 -22.90 -6.00 -0.05
CA PRO A 222 -23.51 -6.34 -1.35
C PRO A 222 -23.99 -5.13 -2.18
N ASP A 223 -24.42 -4.06 -1.52
CA ASP A 223 -24.96 -2.84 -2.13
C ASP A 223 -23.95 -2.07 -3.02
N ALA A 224 -22.69 -2.02 -2.62
CA ALA A 224 -21.61 -1.40 -3.39
C ALA A 224 -20.73 -2.43 -4.14
N GLN A 225 -21.24 -3.64 -4.34
CA GLN A 225 -20.44 -4.76 -4.86
C GLN A 225 -19.96 -4.53 -6.29
N LYS A 226 -20.80 -3.99 -7.19
CA LYS A 226 -20.43 -3.80 -8.60
C LYS A 226 -19.24 -2.85 -8.78
N GLU A 227 -19.27 -1.70 -8.11
CA GLU A 227 -18.17 -0.73 -8.17
C GLU A 227 -16.91 -1.29 -7.51
N ARG A 228 -17.05 -1.93 -6.33
CA ARG A 228 -15.89 -2.53 -5.66
C ARG A 228 -15.25 -3.63 -6.50
N LEU A 229 -16.04 -4.47 -7.16
CA LEU A 229 -15.53 -5.50 -8.07
C LEU A 229 -14.77 -4.86 -9.24
N LEU A 230 -15.31 -3.79 -9.84
CA LEU A 230 -14.61 -3.01 -10.85
C LEU A 230 -13.25 -2.54 -10.32
N LEU A 231 -13.23 -1.82 -9.20
CA LEU A 231 -11.99 -1.26 -8.66
C LEU A 231 -10.99 -2.35 -8.23
N ARG A 232 -11.45 -3.43 -7.62
CA ARG A 232 -10.59 -4.57 -7.23
C ARG A 232 -10.00 -5.29 -8.44
N SER A 233 -10.73 -5.40 -9.54
CA SER A 233 -10.24 -5.98 -10.81
C SER A 233 -9.17 -5.14 -11.53
N LEU A 234 -8.93 -3.91 -11.06
CA LEU A 234 -7.84 -3.06 -11.55
C LEU A 234 -6.53 -3.31 -10.80
N CYS A 235 -6.55 -4.07 -9.70
CA CYS A 235 -5.33 -4.47 -9.01
C CYS A 235 -4.42 -5.23 -10.01
N PRO A 236 -3.11 -4.90 -10.10
CA PRO A 236 -2.22 -5.54 -11.07
C PRO A 236 -1.94 -7.01 -10.80
N TRP A 237 -2.29 -7.51 -9.61
CA TRP A 237 -2.05 -8.87 -9.17
C TRP A 237 -3.38 -9.59 -8.92
N SER A 238 -3.36 -10.92 -8.95
CA SER A 238 -4.52 -11.69 -8.49
C SER A 238 -4.71 -11.46 -6.99
N LEU A 239 -5.94 -11.18 -6.57
CA LEU A 239 -6.25 -10.95 -5.16
C LEU A 239 -6.00 -12.20 -4.30
N GLU A 240 -6.07 -13.38 -4.90
CA GLU A 240 -5.76 -14.66 -4.24
C GLU A 240 -4.26 -14.82 -3.93
N GLN A 241 -3.38 -14.10 -4.65
CA GLN A 241 -1.94 -14.11 -4.41
C GLN A 241 -1.52 -13.15 -3.28
N ILE A 242 -2.40 -12.26 -2.85
CA ILE A 242 -2.10 -11.25 -1.83
C ILE A 242 -2.21 -11.89 -0.44
N SER A 243 -1.12 -11.89 0.31
CA SER A 243 -1.03 -12.54 1.63
C SER A 243 -1.65 -11.72 2.78
N TYR A 244 -2.48 -10.73 2.48
CA TYR A 244 -3.08 -9.80 3.42
C TYR A 244 -4.44 -9.30 2.92
N CYS A 245 -5.23 -8.71 3.80
CA CYS A 245 -6.53 -8.13 3.43
C CYS A 245 -6.55 -6.62 3.46
N GLY A 246 -7.25 -6.02 2.50
CA GLY A 246 -7.53 -4.60 2.48
C GLY A 246 -8.59 -4.17 3.52
N VAL A 247 -8.43 -2.98 4.11
CA VAL A 247 -9.42 -2.39 5.03
C VAL A 247 -10.00 -1.06 4.55
N CYS A 248 -9.59 -0.56 3.38
CA CYS A 248 -10.20 0.63 2.78
C CYS A 248 -11.63 0.31 2.35
N SER A 249 -12.61 1.01 2.93
CA SER A 249 -14.03 0.72 2.69
C SER A 249 -14.60 1.41 1.46
N HIS A 250 -13.92 2.42 0.92
CA HIS A 250 -14.44 3.30 -0.12
C HIS A 250 -13.33 3.77 -1.05
N ASN A 251 -13.75 4.28 -2.21
CA ASN A 251 -12.91 5.03 -3.12
C ASN A 251 -12.68 6.44 -2.54
N PRO A 252 -11.44 6.92 -2.35
CA PRO A 252 -11.20 8.29 -1.87
C PRO A 252 -11.87 9.39 -2.70
N LEU A 253 -12.14 9.14 -3.99
CA LEU A 253 -12.79 10.09 -4.89
C LEU A 253 -14.32 10.18 -4.69
N SER A 254 -14.91 9.32 -3.85
CA SER A 254 -16.34 9.40 -3.50
C SER A 254 -16.65 10.49 -2.47
N MET A 255 -15.64 11.26 -2.05
CA MET A 255 -15.78 12.38 -1.13
C MET A 255 -15.18 13.65 -1.73
N ASP A 256 -15.81 14.80 -1.47
CA ASP A 256 -15.32 16.09 -1.94
C ASP A 256 -13.99 16.47 -1.28
N ILE A 257 -13.13 17.12 -2.05
CA ILE A 257 -11.79 17.48 -1.60
C ILE A 257 -11.79 18.62 -0.56
N SER A 258 -12.87 19.41 -0.54
CA SER A 258 -13.09 20.51 0.39
C SER A 258 -13.50 20.02 1.78
N TYR A 259 -13.94 18.76 1.91
CA TYR A 259 -14.31 18.21 3.20
C TYR A 259 -13.06 18.09 4.08
N PRO A 260 -13.04 18.73 5.27
CA PRO A 260 -11.95 18.51 6.19
C PRO A 260 -11.91 17.02 6.56
N MET A 261 -10.82 16.35 6.17
CA MET A 261 -10.49 14.94 6.47
C MET A 261 -10.34 14.73 7.98
N GLY A 262 -11.47 14.78 8.68
CA GLY A 262 -11.61 14.80 10.14
C GLY A 262 -13.07 14.83 10.60
N TYR A 263 -14.01 15.20 9.73
CA TYR A 263 -15.45 15.20 10.01
C TYR A 263 -16.23 14.41 8.96
N ALA A 264 -15.89 13.15 8.72
CA ALA A 264 -16.82 12.27 8.01
C ALA A 264 -17.95 11.90 8.98
N ARG A 265 -19.05 12.66 8.98
CA ARG A 265 -20.35 12.15 9.41
C ARG A 265 -20.91 11.35 8.23
N LEU A 266 -20.92 10.03 8.38
CA LEU A 266 -21.87 9.14 7.70
C LEU A 266 -23.06 8.98 8.63
#